data_AF-A0EAS0-F1
#
_entry.id   AF-A0EAS0-F1
#
_cell.length_a   1.000
_cell.length_b   1.000
_cell.length_c   1.000
_cell.angle_alpha   90.00
_cell.angle_beta   90.00
_cell.angle_gamma   90.00
#
_symmetry.space_group_name_H-M   'P 1'
#
loop_
_entity.id
_entity.type
_entity.pdbx_description
1 polymer ?
#
loop_
_entity_poly.entity_id
_entity_poly.type
_entity_poly.pdbx_seq_one_letter_code
_entity_poly.pdbx_strand_id
1 'polypeptide(L)'
;MYQCTHHPNCQVTTICIDSHQCNRKLCHICVYEHKSSKRPLPIELFQDRLTEKVNEYKLDDQQQQLTIKTILKSALSDIEERIRKLHQQVIDDINYTLDKIDQQDQQYIHLIYNNANPIESQNSDLDKLVDMLEGNTLSNWDAQKKSYQMKFTKALNWIVQEMNMYEQRFQVEMKNISSIDQ
;
A
#
# COMPACT_ATOMS: atom_id res chain seq x y z
N MET A 1 -40.43 11.29 -34.64
CA MET A 1 -41.46 11.28 -33.59
C MET A 1 -41.73 9.85 -33.18
N TYR A 2 -41.71 9.55 -31.87
CA TYR A 2 -41.95 8.20 -31.36
C TYR A 2 -43.45 8.02 -31.07
N GLN A 3 -44.06 6.97 -31.64
CA GLN A 3 -45.46 6.62 -31.38
C GLN A 3 -45.58 5.79 -30.10
N CYS A 4 -46.68 5.95 -29.38
CA CYS A 4 -46.97 5.16 -28.20
C CYS A 4 -47.29 3.71 -28.58
N THR A 5 -46.69 2.76 -27.87
CA THR A 5 -46.90 1.32 -28.10
C THR A 5 -48.32 0.85 -27.76
N HIS A 6 -49.00 1.53 -26.83
CA HIS A 6 -50.37 1.20 -26.43
C HIS A 6 -51.43 2.02 -27.17
N HIS A 7 -51.04 3.19 -27.70
CA HIS A 7 -51.92 4.11 -28.41
C HIS A 7 -51.27 4.50 -29.75
N PRO A 8 -51.40 3.68 -30.80
CA PRO A 8 -50.61 3.81 -32.04
C PRO A 8 -50.73 5.15 -32.78
N ASN A 9 -51.83 5.87 -32.54
CA ASN A 9 -52.09 7.19 -33.13
C ASN A 9 -51.66 8.35 -32.22
N CYS A 10 -51.07 8.07 -31.06
CA CYS A 10 -50.66 9.06 -30.08
C CYS A 10 -49.13 9.15 -30.00
N GLN A 11 -48.62 10.37 -30.12
CA GLN A 11 -47.20 10.63 -29.93
C GLN A 11 -46.84 10.60 -28.44
N VAL A 12 -45.66 10.06 -28.16
CA VAL A 12 -45.05 10.16 -26.83
C VAL A 12 -44.51 11.58 -26.67
N THR A 13 -44.91 12.25 -25.60
CA THR A 13 -44.52 13.65 -25.32
C THR A 13 -43.90 13.82 -23.94
N THR A 14 -44.03 12.83 -23.04
CA THR A 14 -43.54 12.92 -21.66
C THR A 14 -42.87 11.64 -21.18
N ILE A 15 -42.05 11.77 -20.14
CA ILE A 15 -41.34 10.71 -19.44
C ILE A 15 -41.82 10.65 -17.98
N CYS A 16 -42.21 9.46 -17.52
CA CYS A 16 -42.46 9.21 -16.11
C CYS A 16 -41.14 9.23 -15.32
N ILE A 17 -41.09 9.99 -14.22
CA ILE A 17 -39.91 10.17 -13.36
C ILE A 17 -40.10 9.62 -11.93
N ASP A 18 -41.18 8.87 -11.68
CA ASP A 18 -41.38 8.22 -10.38
C ASP A 18 -40.50 6.97 -10.21
N SER A 19 -40.33 6.45 -9.00
CA SER A 19 -39.43 5.32 -8.72
C SER A 19 -40.02 3.94 -9.03
N HIS A 20 -41.28 3.82 -9.47
CA HIS A 20 -41.91 2.54 -9.77
C HIS A 20 -41.52 1.95 -11.12
N GLN A 21 -41.72 0.65 -11.30
CA GLN A 21 -41.47 -0.01 -12.59
C GLN A 21 -42.65 0.20 -13.54
N CYS A 22 -42.44 0.93 -14.64
CA CYS A 22 -43.44 1.13 -15.69
C CYS A 22 -42.83 1.40 -17.06
N ASN A 23 -43.67 1.39 -18.10
CA ASN A 23 -43.30 2.00 -19.37
C ASN A 23 -43.16 3.51 -19.19
N ARG A 24 -41.91 4.00 -19.18
CA ARG A 24 -41.59 5.40 -18.86
C ARG A 24 -42.05 6.39 -19.93
N LYS A 25 -42.22 5.93 -21.18
CA LYS A 25 -42.58 6.78 -22.33
C LYS A 25 -44.10 6.91 -22.41
N LEU A 26 -44.63 8.09 -22.09
CA LEU A 26 -46.07 8.31 -21.99
C LEU A 26 -46.56 9.29 -23.09
N CYS A 27 -47.64 8.90 -23.79
CA CYS A 27 -48.49 9.85 -24.50
C CYS A 27 -49.53 10.46 -23.53
N HIS A 28 -50.30 11.45 -23.98
CA HIS A 28 -51.29 12.13 -23.13
C HIS A 28 -52.33 11.18 -22.51
N ILE A 29 -52.77 10.13 -23.22
CA ILE A 29 -53.69 9.12 -22.69
C ILE A 29 -53.00 8.31 -21.59
N CYS A 30 -51.79 7.81 -21.86
CA CYS A 30 -51.01 7.09 -20.86
C CYS A 30 -50.76 7.94 -19.62
N VAL A 31 -50.48 9.24 -19.73
CA VAL A 31 -50.29 10.14 -18.58
C VAL A 31 -51.53 10.19 -17.68
N TYR A 32 -52.72 10.30 -18.28
CA TYR A 32 -53.98 10.31 -17.54
C TYR A 32 -54.22 9.00 -16.79
N GLU A 33 -53.94 7.87 -17.43
CA GLU A 33 -54.10 6.54 -16.84
C GLU A 33 -53.01 6.19 -15.81
N HIS A 34 -51.81 6.79 -15.94
CA HIS A 34 -50.62 6.39 -15.20
C HIS A 34 -50.72 6.61 -13.69
N LYS A 35 -51.63 7.47 -13.22
CA LYS A 35 -51.88 7.81 -11.79
C LYS A 35 -50.59 7.91 -10.95
N SER A 36 -49.58 8.56 -11.51
CA SER A 36 -48.26 8.75 -10.90
C SER A 36 -48.34 9.80 -9.80
N SER A 37 -47.55 9.64 -8.74
CA SER A 37 -47.45 10.61 -7.65
C SER A 37 -46.68 11.88 -8.05
N LYS A 38 -45.72 11.75 -8.98
CA LYS A 38 -45.04 12.89 -9.61
C LYS A 38 -45.60 13.18 -10.99
N ARG A 39 -45.55 14.46 -11.36
CA ARG A 39 -45.89 14.90 -12.71
C ARG A 39 -44.84 14.36 -13.70
N PRO A 40 -45.27 13.68 -14.78
CA PRO A 40 -44.38 13.33 -15.88
C PRO A 40 -43.71 14.57 -16.47
N LEU A 41 -42.48 14.42 -16.93
CA LEU A 41 -41.69 15.52 -17.47
C LEU A 41 -41.77 15.51 -19.00
N PRO A 42 -42.02 16.64 -19.69
CA PRO A 42 -41.91 16.71 -21.15
C PRO A 42 -40.55 16.20 -21.63
N ILE A 43 -40.54 15.48 -22.76
CA ILE A 43 -39.30 14.90 -23.32
C ILE A 43 -38.26 15.98 -23.55
N GLU A 44 -38.69 17.16 -24.02
CA GLU A 44 -37.82 18.29 -24.31
C GLU A 44 -37.10 18.79 -23.05
N LEU A 45 -37.77 18.75 -21.89
CA LEU A 45 -37.23 19.18 -20.60
C LEU A 45 -36.49 18.06 -19.85
N PHE A 46 -36.64 16.81 -20.27
CA PHE A 46 -36.04 15.67 -19.60
C PHE A 46 -34.52 15.65 -19.75
N GLN A 47 -34.02 15.98 -20.95
CA GLN A 47 -32.58 16.07 -21.20
C GLN A 47 -31.95 17.21 -20.39
N ASP A 48 -32.56 18.39 -20.38
CA ASP A 48 -32.07 19.55 -19.61
C ASP A 48 -31.96 19.23 -18.12
N ARG A 49 -32.99 18.59 -17.55
CA ARG A 49 -33.00 18.22 -16.13
C ARG A 49 -32.00 17.12 -15.77
N LEU A 50 -31.70 16.23 -16.72
CA LEU A 50 -30.64 15.24 -16.56
C LEU A 50 -29.27 15.92 -16.58
N THR A 51 -29.06 16.87 -17.50
CA THR A 51 -27.83 17.69 -17.58
C THR A 51 -27.62 18.52 -16.32
N GLU A 52 -28.67 19.17 -15.80
CA GLU A 52 -28.62 19.88 -14.51
C GLU A 52 -28.14 18.96 -13.39
N LYS A 53 -28.67 17.73 -13.33
CA LYS A 53 -28.25 16.75 -12.33
C LYS A 53 -26.81 16.29 -12.53
N VAL A 54 -26.38 16.04 -13.76
CA VAL A 54 -24.97 15.72 -14.09
C VAL A 54 -24.04 16.82 -13.58
N ASN A 55 -24.40 18.09 -13.80
CA ASN A 55 -23.62 19.24 -13.35
C ASN A 55 -23.67 19.44 -11.83
N GLU A 56 -24.82 19.23 -11.20
CA GLU A 56 -25.00 19.31 -9.73
C GLU A 56 -24.09 18.30 -9.01
N TYR A 57 -24.01 17.08 -9.55
CA TYR A 57 -23.14 16.02 -9.05
C TYR A 57 -21.72 16.06 -9.61
N LYS A 58 -21.41 17.03 -10.49
CA LYS A 58 -20.08 17.21 -11.09
C LYS A 58 -19.52 15.94 -11.72
N LEU A 59 -20.38 15.15 -12.37
CA LEU A 59 -19.98 13.85 -12.92
C LEU A 59 -18.95 13.96 -14.05
N ASP A 60 -18.83 15.15 -14.65
CA ASP A 60 -17.85 15.51 -15.68
C ASP A 60 -16.64 16.31 -15.15
N ASP A 61 -16.52 16.48 -13.83
CA ASP A 61 -15.41 17.22 -13.21
C ASP A 61 -14.10 16.43 -13.31
N GLN A 62 -13.47 16.56 -14.48
CA GLN A 62 -12.15 16.02 -14.78
C GLN A 62 -11.09 16.53 -13.80
N GLN A 63 -11.27 17.73 -13.24
CA GLN A 63 -10.31 18.31 -12.29
C GLN A 63 -10.36 17.57 -10.95
N GLN A 64 -11.55 17.19 -10.47
CA GLN A 64 -11.68 16.34 -9.28
C GLN A 64 -11.01 14.97 -9.48
N GLN A 65 -11.22 14.33 -10.64
CA GLN A 65 -10.57 13.05 -10.95
C GLN A 65 -9.05 13.17 -11.03
N LEU A 66 -8.53 14.22 -11.68
CA LEU A 66 -7.09 14.50 -11.76
C LEU A 66 -6.49 14.78 -10.38
N THR A 67 -7.23 15.47 -9.51
CA THR A 67 -6.80 15.76 -8.13
C THR A 67 -6.65 14.45 -7.35
N ILE A 68 -7.66 13.57 -7.38
CA ILE A 68 -7.60 12.25 -6.71
C ILE A 68 -6.41 11.44 -7.23
N LYS A 69 -6.23 11.36 -8.56
CA LYS A 69 -5.10 10.64 -9.18
C LYS A 69 -3.75 11.19 -8.71
N THR A 70 -3.62 12.52 -8.63
CA THR A 70 -2.36 13.17 -8.25
C THR A 70 -2.03 12.91 -6.78
N ILE A 71 -3.01 13.04 -5.88
CA ILE A 71 -2.86 12.76 -4.46
C ILE A 71 -2.42 11.31 -4.25
N LEU A 72 -3.10 10.36 -4.90
CA LEU A 72 -2.77 8.93 -4.78
C LEU A 72 -1.36 8.62 -5.30
N LYS A 73 -0.98 9.17 -6.46
CA LYS A 73 0.37 8.99 -7.01
C LYS A 73 1.44 9.53 -6.06
N SER A 74 1.25 10.74 -5.55
CA SER A 74 2.19 11.36 -4.60
C SER A 74 2.35 10.51 -3.34
N ALA A 75 1.23 10.08 -2.74
CA ALA A 75 1.26 9.26 -1.53
C ALA A 75 1.97 7.92 -1.76
N LEU A 76 1.75 7.28 -2.91
CA LEU A 76 2.43 6.04 -3.26
C LEU A 76 3.93 6.25 -3.47
N SER A 77 4.34 7.31 -4.15
CA SER A 77 5.75 7.66 -4.32
C SER A 77 6.44 7.92 -2.99
N ASP A 78 5.79 8.64 -2.06
CA ASP A 78 6.33 8.89 -0.72
C ASP A 78 6.51 7.60 0.09
N ILE A 79 5.56 6.67 -0.01
CA ILE A 79 5.65 5.35 0.64
C ILE A 79 6.81 4.54 0.05
N GLU A 80 6.93 4.50 -1.28
CA GLU A 80 8.00 3.77 -1.97
C GLU A 80 9.38 4.31 -1.55
N GLU A 81 9.56 5.63 -1.50
CA GLU A 81 10.81 6.24 -1.07
C GLU A 81 11.15 5.88 0.38
N ARG A 82 10.16 5.90 1.28
CA ARG A 82 10.36 5.52 2.68
C ARG A 82 10.77 4.06 2.83
N ILE A 83 10.12 3.15 2.09
CA ILE A 83 10.48 1.73 2.07
C ILE A 83 11.92 1.56 1.58
N ARG A 84 12.30 2.25 0.50
CA ARG A 84 13.66 2.21 -0.05
C ARG A 84 14.71 2.68 0.95
N LYS A 85 14.44 3.78 1.66
CA LYS A 85 15.34 4.30 2.71
C LYS A 85 15.48 3.32 3.86
N LEU A 86 14.39 2.76 4.35
CA LEU A 86 14.41 1.78 5.43
C LEU A 86 15.17 0.51 5.03
N HIS A 87 14.97 0.03 3.79
CA HIS A 87 15.72 -1.09 3.26
C HIS A 87 17.24 -0.81 3.20
N GLN A 88 17.64 0.37 2.74
CA GLN A 88 19.05 0.76 2.70
C GLN A 88 19.65 0.84 4.11
N GLN A 89 18.95 1.44 5.07
CA GLN A 89 19.40 1.51 6.47
C GLN A 89 19.64 0.12 7.06
N VAL A 90 18.74 -0.84 6.81
CA VAL A 90 18.92 -2.22 7.27
C VAL A 90 20.17 -2.86 6.67
N ILE A 91 20.43 -2.66 5.38
CA ILE A 91 21.66 -3.15 4.73
C ILE A 91 22.90 -2.53 5.36
N ASP A 92 22.89 -1.22 5.58
CA ASP A 92 24.02 -0.49 6.14
C ASP A 92 24.34 -0.96 7.57
N ASP A 93 23.31 -1.17 8.41
CA ASP A 93 23.47 -1.67 9.78
C ASP A 93 24.01 -3.11 9.84
N ILE A 94 23.56 -3.96 8.92
CA ILE A 94 24.08 -5.33 8.78
C ILE A 94 25.55 -5.29 8.39
N ASN A 95 25.90 -4.53 7.35
CA ASN A 95 27.27 -4.41 6.87
C ASN A 95 28.20 -3.85 7.95
N TYR A 96 27.78 -2.80 8.65
CA TYR A 96 28.55 -2.24 9.77
C TYR A 96 28.83 -3.28 10.85
N THR A 97 27.86 -4.12 11.18
CA THR A 97 28.05 -5.18 12.18
C THR A 97 28.99 -6.28 11.69
N LEU A 98 28.89 -6.67 10.42
CA LEU A 98 29.80 -7.65 9.81
C LEU A 98 31.23 -7.12 9.74
N ASP A 99 31.41 -5.85 9.35
CA ASP A 99 32.72 -5.20 9.35
C ASP A 99 33.34 -5.17 10.76
N LYS A 100 32.53 -4.96 11.80
CA LYS A 100 33.00 -5.02 13.20
C LYS A 100 33.42 -6.42 13.62
N ILE A 101 32.69 -7.45 13.17
CA ILE A 101 33.07 -8.84 13.39
C ILE A 101 34.41 -9.14 12.71
N ASP A 102 34.55 -8.77 11.44
CA ASP A 102 35.77 -8.99 10.67
C ASP A 102 36.96 -8.23 11.26
N GLN A 103 36.78 -6.97 11.65
CA GLN A 103 37.81 -6.19 12.34
C GLN A 103 38.30 -6.89 13.61
N GLN A 104 37.38 -7.41 14.42
CA GLN A 104 37.73 -8.09 15.67
C GLN A 104 38.42 -9.43 15.41
N ASP A 105 37.93 -10.23 14.45
CA ASP A 105 38.56 -11.47 14.03
C ASP A 105 39.99 -11.21 13.53
N GLN A 106 40.20 -10.17 12.71
CA GLN A 106 41.53 -9.77 12.22
C GLN A 106 42.45 -9.29 13.35
N GLN A 107 41.94 -8.56 14.35
CA GLN A 107 42.73 -8.15 15.51
C GLN A 107 43.25 -9.37 16.29
N TYR A 108 42.41 -10.40 16.50
CA TYR A 108 42.83 -11.62 17.17
C TYR A 108 43.83 -12.42 16.35
N ILE A 109 43.60 -12.57 15.04
CA ILE A 109 44.54 -13.22 14.12
C ILE A 109 45.88 -12.49 14.13
N HIS A 110 45.87 -11.16 14.04
CA HIS A 110 47.08 -10.34 14.08
C HIS A 110 47.85 -10.54 15.39
N LEU A 111 47.16 -10.53 16.53
CA LEU A 111 47.76 -10.75 17.84
C LEU A 111 48.46 -12.12 17.95
N ILE A 112 47.86 -13.16 17.37
CA ILE A 112 48.37 -14.54 17.38
C ILE A 112 49.57 -14.71 16.44
N TYR A 113 49.47 -14.23 15.20
CA TYR A 113 50.45 -14.55 14.16
C TYR A 113 51.58 -13.52 14.00
N ASN A 114 51.36 -12.25 14.40
CA ASN A 114 52.39 -11.21 14.25
C ASN A 114 53.25 -11.01 15.51
N ASN A 115 52.88 -11.62 16.64
CA ASN A 115 53.76 -11.76 17.81
C ASN A 115 54.66 -13.01 17.66
N ALA A 116 55.51 -13.03 16.63
CA ALA A 116 56.40 -14.16 16.34
C ALA A 116 57.38 -14.48 17.48
N ASN A 117 57.70 -13.51 18.34
CA ASN A 117 58.45 -13.69 19.57
C ASN A 117 57.67 -13.10 20.77
N PRO A 118 56.94 -13.93 21.55
CA PRO A 118 56.19 -13.47 22.71
C PRO A 118 57.03 -12.72 23.75
N ILE A 119 58.35 -12.95 23.79
CA ILE A 119 59.27 -12.27 24.73
C ILE A 119 59.37 -10.76 24.44
N GLU A 120 59.14 -10.36 23.19
CA GLU A 120 59.22 -8.96 22.74
C GLU A 120 57.86 -8.24 22.76
N SER A 121 56.77 -8.96 23.05
CA SER A 121 55.41 -8.42 23.09
C SER A 121 55.20 -7.54 24.33
N GLN A 122 54.29 -6.58 24.23
CA GLN A 122 53.88 -5.79 25.39
C GLN A 122 53.11 -6.66 26.40
N ASN A 123 53.25 -6.38 27.69
CA ASN A 123 52.54 -7.14 28.74
C ASN A 123 51.02 -7.21 28.50
N SER A 124 50.39 -6.15 27.99
CA SER A 124 48.96 -6.15 27.67
C SER A 124 48.57 -7.10 26.54
N ASP A 125 49.47 -7.35 25.58
CA ASP A 125 49.25 -8.30 24.49
C ASP A 125 49.47 -9.73 25.00
N LEU A 126 50.44 -9.94 25.90
CA LEU A 126 50.66 -11.20 26.59
C LEU A 126 49.46 -11.58 27.47
N ASP A 127 48.91 -10.65 28.26
CA ASP A 127 47.72 -10.87 29.07
C ASP A 127 46.54 -11.32 28.19
N LYS A 128 46.31 -10.65 27.05
CA LYS A 128 45.27 -11.05 26.10
C LYS A 128 45.51 -12.42 25.47
N LEU A 129 46.77 -12.75 25.13
CA LEU A 129 47.13 -14.06 24.58
C LEU A 129 46.93 -15.17 25.61
N VAL A 130 47.24 -14.91 26.89
CA VAL A 130 46.94 -15.82 28.01
C VAL A 130 45.44 -16.01 28.15
N ASP A 131 44.64 -14.94 28.16
CA ASP A 131 43.18 -15.01 28.23
C ASP A 131 42.56 -15.77 27.04
N MET A 132 43.17 -15.66 25.85
CA MET A 132 42.79 -16.45 24.67
C MET A 132 43.17 -17.92 24.81
N LEU A 133 44.35 -18.22 25.37
CA LEU A 133 44.82 -19.58 25.61
C LEU A 133 43.96 -20.31 26.65
N GLU A 134 43.53 -19.61 27.69
CA GLU A 134 42.55 -20.10 28.68
C GLU A 134 41.14 -20.24 28.08
N GLY A 135 40.91 -19.69 26.88
CA GLY A 135 39.65 -19.80 26.15
C GLY A 135 38.59 -18.76 26.54
N ASN A 136 38.83 -17.95 27.58
CA ASN A 136 37.87 -16.96 28.08
C ASN A 136 37.53 -15.92 26.99
N THR A 137 38.54 -15.32 26.36
CA THR A 137 38.35 -14.30 25.31
C THR A 137 37.67 -14.88 24.07
N LEU A 138 38.11 -16.04 23.60
CA LEU A 138 37.57 -16.67 22.38
C LEU A 138 36.15 -17.20 22.59
N SER A 139 35.84 -17.74 23.77
CA SER A 139 34.50 -18.20 24.12
C SER A 139 33.51 -17.03 24.21
N ASN A 140 33.90 -15.94 24.88
CA ASN A 140 33.09 -14.73 24.95
C ASN A 140 32.82 -14.15 23.56
N TRP A 141 33.83 -14.15 22.69
CA TRP A 141 33.68 -13.67 21.33
C TRP A 141 32.76 -14.56 20.48
N ASP A 142 32.90 -15.88 20.56
CA ASP A 142 31.98 -16.82 19.90
C ASP A 142 30.53 -16.64 20.37
N ALA A 143 30.33 -16.45 21.68
CA ALA A 143 29.02 -16.15 22.25
C ALA A 143 28.44 -14.83 21.72
N GLN A 144 29.27 -13.79 21.56
CA GLN A 144 28.85 -12.53 20.94
C GLN A 144 28.45 -12.71 19.47
N LYS A 145 29.24 -13.43 18.66
CA LYS A 145 28.90 -13.74 17.26
C LYS A 145 27.56 -14.47 17.14
N LYS A 146 27.34 -15.49 17.98
CA LYS A 146 26.05 -16.20 18.08
C LYS A 146 24.92 -15.26 18.51
N SER A 147 25.17 -14.34 19.43
CA SER A 147 24.17 -13.34 19.82
C SER A 147 23.82 -12.40 18.67
N TYR A 148 24.77 -11.95 17.86
CA TYR A 148 24.49 -11.13 16.69
C TYR A 148 23.66 -11.89 15.67
N GLN A 149 24.05 -13.12 15.34
CA GLN A 149 23.30 -14.00 14.44
C GLN A 149 21.85 -14.17 14.90
N MET A 150 21.62 -14.50 16.19
CA MET A 150 20.27 -14.65 16.73
C MET A 150 19.45 -13.37 16.61
N LYS A 151 20.05 -12.20 16.90
CA LYS A 151 19.37 -10.91 16.78
C LYS A 151 18.97 -10.61 15.33
N PHE A 152 19.86 -10.86 14.37
CA PHE A 152 19.55 -10.71 12.95
C PHE A 152 18.43 -11.64 12.49
N THR A 153 18.49 -12.93 12.85
CA THR A 153 17.42 -13.87 12.51
C THR A 153 16.08 -13.45 13.09
N LYS A 154 16.05 -12.98 14.35
CA LYS A 154 14.82 -12.46 14.96
C LYS A 154 14.29 -11.24 14.23
N ALA A 155 15.16 -10.28 13.89
CA ALA A 155 14.77 -9.07 13.16
C ALA A 155 14.21 -9.40 11.78
N LEU A 156 14.87 -10.28 11.02
CA LEU A 156 14.41 -10.74 9.71
C LEU A 156 13.06 -11.44 9.79
N ASN A 157 12.88 -12.36 10.74
CA ASN A 157 11.62 -13.05 10.94
C ASN A 157 10.48 -12.07 11.28
N TRP A 158 10.76 -11.08 12.12
CA TRP A 158 9.79 -10.04 12.46
C TRP A 158 9.41 -9.20 11.23
N ILE A 159 10.39 -8.75 10.43
CA ILE A 159 10.13 -8.01 9.19
C ILE A 159 9.25 -8.82 8.23
N VAL A 160 9.56 -10.10 8.02
CA VAL A 160 8.76 -10.99 7.15
C VAL A 160 7.33 -11.11 7.66
N GLN A 161 7.13 -11.24 8.97
CA GLN A 161 5.80 -11.28 9.57
C GLN A 161 5.00 -9.98 9.33
N GLU A 162 5.63 -8.83 9.58
CA GLU A 162 5.00 -7.52 9.33
C GLU A 162 4.65 -7.32 7.85
N MET A 163 5.54 -7.70 6.93
CA MET A 163 5.27 -7.63 5.49
C MET A 163 4.08 -8.48 5.08
N ASN A 164 3.98 -9.71 5.59
CA ASN A 164 2.85 -10.60 5.31
C ASN A 164 1.53 -10.03 5.85
N MET A 165 1.53 -9.47 7.08
CA MET A 165 0.35 -8.83 7.65
C MET A 165 -0.09 -7.60 6.85
N TYR A 166 0.87 -6.79 6.42
CA TYR A 166 0.61 -5.63 5.58
C TYR A 166 0.01 -6.06 4.24
N GLU A 167 0.59 -7.07 3.57
CA GLU A 167 0.09 -7.59 2.29
C GLU A 167 -1.37 -8.05 2.41
N GLN A 168 -1.71 -8.81 3.44
CA GLN A 168 -3.07 -9.29 3.68
C GLN A 168 -4.06 -8.13 3.85
N ARG A 169 -3.72 -7.14 4.68
CA ARG A 169 -4.57 -5.95 4.89
C ARG A 169 -4.75 -5.17 3.60
N PHE A 170 -3.66 -4.97 2.86
CA PHE A 170 -3.68 -4.27 1.58
C PHE A 170 -4.60 -4.99 0.58
N GLN A 171 -4.52 -6.31 0.47
CA GLN A 171 -5.40 -7.10 -0.40
C GLN A 171 -6.88 -6.96 -0.03
N VAL A 172 -7.21 -6.91 1.27
CA VAL A 172 -8.59 -6.69 1.73
C VAL A 172 -9.10 -5.32 1.30
N GLU A 173 -8.32 -4.27 1.51
CA GLU A 173 -8.73 -2.91 1.11
C GLU A 173 -8.86 -2.77 -0.40
N MET A 174 -7.94 -3.37 -1.17
CA MET A 174 -8.04 -3.36 -2.64
C MET A 174 -9.28 -4.10 -3.14
N LYS A 175 -9.67 -5.20 -2.49
CA LYS A 175 -10.94 -5.88 -2.80
C LYS A 175 -12.14 -4.98 -2.53
N ASN A 176 -12.17 -4.30 -1.37
CA ASN A 176 -13.24 -3.36 -1.03
C ASN A 176 -13.36 -2.24 -2.07
N ILE A 177 -12.24 -1.67 -2.52
CA ILE A 177 -12.22 -0.65 -3.57
C ILE A 177 -12.77 -1.23 -4.89
N SER A 178 -12.32 -2.42 -5.30
CA SER A 178 -12.77 -3.04 -6.55
C SER A 178 -14.23 -3.46 -6.56
N SER A 179 -14.85 -3.67 -5.38
CA SER A 179 -16.27 -4.00 -5.27
C SER A 179 -17.22 -2.81 -5.44
N ILE A 180 -16.70 -1.58 -5.56
CA ILE A 180 -17.51 -0.37 -5.82
C ILE A 180 -18.13 -0.40 -7.23
N ASP A 181 -17.59 -1.22 -8.14
CA ASP A 181 -18.06 -1.36 -9.53
C ASP A 181 -19.13 -2.47 -9.75
N GLN A 182 -19.66 -3.09 -8.69
CA GLN A 182 -20.73 -4.12 -8.74
C GLN A 182 -22.05 -3.63 -8.13
#